data_AF-A0A0F9NJE9-F1
#
_entry.id   AF-A0A0F9NJE9-F1
#
_cell.length_a   1.000
_cell.length_b   1.000
_cell.length_c   1.000
_cell.angle_alpha   90.00
_cell.angle_beta   90.00
_cell.angle_gamma   90.00
#
_symmetry.space_group_name_H-M   'P 1'
#
loop_
_entity.id
_entity.type
_entity.pdbx_description
1 polymer ?
#
loop_
_entity_poly.entity_id
_entity_poly.type
_entity_poly.pdbx_seq_one_letter_code
_entity_poly.pdbx_strand_id
1 'polypeptide(L)'
;YNTEISRAFRELNYEPELMLNFPLNLEIAGLTLKMAGVTFNHQSNGRDIPRSRSWNRVIFNFAFESENLQLYVSPWIRLSDEEDENPLITSYIGNGRVTAIYKLKKNTFYAIGTNTFTLKDNRGSLEFNYLYPINKDLNLQAQFFTGYGETLVDYNHHQTTFGLGVSFINW
;
A
#
# COMPACT_ATOMS: atom_id res chain seq x y z
N TYR A 1 -12.68 1.91 23.57
CA TYR A 1 -11.76 1.03 24.31
C TYR A 1 -10.73 1.81 25.13
N ASN A 2 -10.10 2.89 24.63
CA ASN A 2 -9.10 3.64 25.41
C ASN A 2 -9.63 4.97 26.00
N THR A 3 -10.38 4.91 27.10
CA THR A 3 -11.07 6.09 27.68
C THR A 3 -10.16 6.98 28.53
N GLU A 4 -9.10 6.44 29.12
CA GLU A 4 -8.20 7.15 30.03
C GLU A 4 -7.42 8.27 29.36
N ILE A 5 -7.06 8.10 28.08
CA ILE A 5 -6.38 9.13 27.27
C ILE A 5 -7.32 9.82 26.28
N SER A 6 -8.63 9.86 26.58
CA SER A 6 -9.63 10.51 25.74
C SER A 6 -9.72 9.97 24.30
N ARG A 7 -9.44 8.67 24.09
CA ARG A 7 -9.56 8.00 22.77
C ARG A 7 -8.75 8.70 21.66
N ALA A 8 -7.58 9.23 22.01
CA ALA A 8 -6.71 9.92 21.06
C ALA A 8 -6.29 9.02 19.89
N PHE A 9 -6.18 9.61 18.69
CA PHE A 9 -5.61 8.94 17.53
C PHE A 9 -4.12 8.71 17.74
N ARG A 10 -3.68 7.46 17.58
CA ARG A 10 -2.27 7.09 17.65
C ARG A 10 -1.51 7.68 16.45
N GLU A 11 -2.04 7.47 15.26
CA GLU A 11 -1.38 7.82 14.01
C GLU A 11 -2.42 8.15 12.93
N LEU A 12 -2.06 9.08 12.05
CA LEU A 12 -2.75 9.39 10.80
C LEU A 12 -1.67 9.57 9.74
N ASN A 13 -1.85 9.00 8.54
CA ASN A 13 -0.95 9.21 7.42
C ASN A 13 -1.71 9.89 6.27
N TYR A 14 -1.13 10.96 5.74
CA TYR A 14 -1.66 11.75 4.63
C TYR A 14 -0.78 11.48 3.41
N GLU A 15 -1.39 11.14 2.28
CA GLU A 15 -0.68 10.71 1.08
C GLU A 15 -1.20 11.41 -0.19
N PRO A 16 -0.94 12.72 -0.37
CA PRO A 16 -1.30 13.41 -1.61
C PRO A 16 -0.43 12.96 -2.80
N GLU A 17 -1.07 12.91 -3.97
CA GLU A 17 -0.45 12.42 -5.20
C GLU A 17 -0.80 13.31 -6.41
N LEU A 18 0.17 13.50 -7.30
CA LEU A 18 -0.02 14.06 -8.64
C LEU A 18 0.36 13.00 -9.67
N MET A 19 -0.59 12.63 -10.53
CA MET A 19 -0.44 11.48 -11.42
C MET A 19 -0.59 11.83 -12.90
N LEU A 20 0.16 11.14 -13.74
CA LEU A 20 -0.01 11.08 -15.19
C LEU A 20 -0.10 9.60 -15.60
N ASN A 21 -1.30 9.19 -16.04
CA ASN A 21 -1.59 7.81 -16.43
C ASN A 21 -1.94 7.73 -17.92
N PHE A 22 -1.40 6.72 -18.59
CA PHE A 22 -1.60 6.44 -20.00
C PHE A 22 -2.34 5.10 -20.13
N PRO A 23 -3.56 5.07 -20.71
CA PRO A 23 -4.22 3.83 -21.03
C PRO A 23 -3.45 3.12 -22.15
N LEU A 24 -3.28 1.81 -21.99
CA LEU A 24 -2.58 0.94 -22.92
C LEU A 24 -3.43 -0.30 -23.19
N ASN A 25 -3.06 -1.06 -24.22
CA ASN A 25 -3.67 -2.35 -24.49
C ASN A 25 -2.64 -3.26 -25.18
N LEU A 26 -1.61 -3.66 -24.42
CA LEU A 26 -0.49 -4.46 -24.92
C LEU A 26 -0.50 -5.83 -24.25
N GLU A 27 -0.53 -6.90 -25.04
CA GLU A 27 -0.50 -8.28 -24.53
C GLU A 27 0.95 -8.76 -24.37
N ILE A 28 1.30 -9.25 -23.18
CA ILE A 28 2.63 -9.72 -22.81
C ILE A 28 2.47 -10.98 -21.96
N ALA A 29 2.88 -12.13 -22.51
CA ALA A 29 2.92 -13.42 -21.78
C ALA A 29 1.59 -13.79 -21.07
N GLY A 30 0.44 -13.53 -21.69
CA GLY A 30 -0.89 -13.84 -21.13
C GLY A 30 -1.45 -12.80 -20.14
N LEU A 31 -0.71 -11.70 -19.93
CA LEU A 31 -1.18 -10.51 -19.21
C LEU A 31 -1.37 -9.36 -20.21
N THR A 32 -2.45 -8.59 -20.06
CA THR A 32 -2.64 -7.36 -20.83
C THR A 32 -2.22 -6.16 -19.98
N LEU A 33 -1.21 -5.41 -20.39
CA LEU A 33 -0.87 -4.10 -19.82
C LEU A 33 -1.94 -3.10 -20.23
N LYS A 34 -2.72 -2.65 -19.24
CA LYS A 34 -3.85 -1.71 -19.39
C LYS A 34 -3.49 -0.27 -19.06
N MET A 35 -2.48 -0.06 -18.23
CA MET A 35 -2.06 1.27 -17.82
C MET A 35 -0.58 1.30 -17.52
N ALA A 36 0.09 2.36 -17.97
CA ALA A 36 1.38 2.78 -17.44
C ALA A 36 1.28 4.24 -16.99
N GLY A 37 2.00 4.63 -15.94
CA GLY A 37 1.94 6.01 -15.46
C GLY A 37 3.08 6.36 -14.52
N VAL A 38 3.15 7.64 -14.18
CA VAL A 38 4.09 8.20 -13.21
C VAL A 38 3.33 9.05 -12.20
N THR A 39 3.71 8.93 -10.94
CA THR A 39 3.09 9.65 -9.82
C THR A 39 4.18 10.32 -8.98
N PHE A 40 4.02 11.61 -8.73
CA PHE A 40 4.71 12.29 -7.63
C PHE A 40 3.88 12.14 -6.38
N ASN A 41 4.48 11.59 -5.34
CA ASN A 41 3.82 11.23 -4.10
C ASN A 41 4.58 11.87 -2.93
N HIS A 42 3.82 12.50 -2.04
CA HIS A 42 4.29 12.88 -0.71
C HIS A 42 3.48 12.07 0.30
N GLN A 43 4.14 11.51 1.32
CA GLN A 43 3.45 10.85 2.41
C GLN A 43 4.03 11.35 3.74
N SER A 44 3.17 11.77 4.66
CA SER A 44 3.59 12.23 5.99
C SER A 44 2.56 11.91 7.06
N ASN A 45 2.96 11.95 8.33
CA ASN A 45 2.05 11.73 9.45
C ASN A 45 1.53 13.01 10.14
N GLY A 46 1.99 14.18 9.69
CA GLY A 46 1.57 15.48 10.22
C GLY A 46 1.88 15.68 11.71
N ARG A 47 2.90 14.99 12.24
CA ARG A 47 3.36 15.11 13.63
C ARG A 47 4.60 15.99 13.72
N ASP A 48 4.85 16.52 14.90
CA ASP A 48 6.08 17.24 15.21
C ASP A 48 7.19 16.28 15.69
N ILE A 49 8.44 16.75 15.70
CA ILE A 49 9.61 16.03 16.23
C ILE A 49 9.36 15.67 17.71
N PRO A 50 9.73 14.45 18.16
CA PRO A 50 10.48 13.41 17.44
C PRO A 50 9.61 12.37 16.70
N ARG A 51 8.29 12.59 16.63
CA ARG A 51 7.35 11.64 16.01
C ARG A 51 7.08 11.93 14.53
N SER A 52 7.57 13.06 14.00
CA SER A 52 7.46 13.39 12.58
C SER A 52 8.02 12.27 11.72
N ARG A 53 7.27 11.90 10.68
CA ARG A 53 7.69 10.97 9.63
C ARG A 53 7.19 11.50 8.30
N SER A 54 8.06 11.56 7.31
CA SER A 54 7.71 11.93 5.95
C SER A 54 8.70 11.39 4.93
N TRP A 55 8.25 11.33 3.68
CA TRP A 55 9.08 10.98 2.54
C TRP A 55 8.38 11.36 1.24
N ASN A 56 9.19 11.56 0.21
CA ASN A 56 8.76 11.92 -1.13
C ASN A 56 9.20 10.84 -2.13
N ARG A 57 8.35 10.53 -3.12
CA ARG A 57 8.58 9.47 -4.09
C ARG A 57 8.16 9.88 -5.50
N VAL A 58 8.90 9.35 -6.48
CA VAL A 58 8.43 9.20 -7.86
C VAL A 58 8.07 7.73 -8.04
N ILE A 59 6.80 7.44 -8.29
CA ILE A 59 6.26 6.08 -8.42
C ILE A 59 5.93 5.83 -9.89
N PHE A 60 6.39 4.72 -10.44
CA PHE A 60 5.97 4.25 -11.77
C PHE A 60 4.88 3.21 -11.58
N ASN A 61 3.73 3.39 -12.20
CA ASN A 61 2.58 2.51 -12.00
C ASN A 61 2.30 1.71 -13.27
N PHE A 62 2.22 0.39 -13.13
CA PHE A 62 1.83 -0.51 -14.21
C PHE A 62 0.64 -1.35 -13.77
N ALA A 63 -0.45 -1.35 -14.53
CA ALA A 63 -1.62 -2.18 -14.27
C ALA A 63 -1.78 -3.23 -15.37
N PHE A 64 -1.82 -4.49 -14.96
CA PHE A 64 -2.00 -5.64 -15.82
C PHE A 64 -3.32 -6.33 -15.48
N GLU A 65 -3.96 -6.92 -16.49
CA GLU A 65 -5.16 -7.72 -16.31
C GLU A 65 -5.03 -9.06 -17.04
N SER A 66 -5.61 -10.11 -16.46
CA SER A 66 -5.81 -11.40 -17.08
C SER A 66 -6.99 -12.11 -16.45
N GLU A 67 -8.05 -12.33 -17.22
CA GLU A 67 -9.32 -12.92 -16.77
C GLU A 67 -9.85 -12.27 -15.48
N ASN A 68 -9.71 -12.97 -14.34
CA ASN A 68 -10.19 -12.57 -13.03
C ASN A 68 -9.11 -11.92 -12.14
N LEU A 69 -7.88 -11.78 -12.65
CA LEU A 69 -6.72 -11.22 -11.96
C LEU A 69 -6.42 -9.81 -12.48
N GLN A 70 -6.28 -8.85 -11.56
CA GLN A 70 -5.64 -7.57 -11.81
C GLN A 70 -4.34 -7.51 -10.99
N LEU A 71 -3.27 -7.01 -11.60
CA LEU A 71 -1.97 -6.88 -10.97
C LEU A 71 -1.45 -5.45 -11.16
N TYR A 72 -1.18 -4.77 -10.06
CA TYR A 72 -0.53 -3.47 -10.05
C TYR A 72 0.90 -3.64 -9.57
N VAL A 73 1.85 -3.14 -10.35
CA VAL A 73 3.27 -3.13 -10.00
C VAL A 73 3.71 -1.68 -9.95
N SER A 74 4.14 -1.24 -8.76
CA SER A 74 4.45 0.14 -8.47
C SER A 74 5.87 0.29 -7.87
N PRO A 75 6.95 0.16 -8.66
CA PRO A 75 8.28 0.54 -8.20
C PRO A 75 8.36 2.05 -7.98
N TRP A 76 9.19 2.49 -7.04
CA TRP A 76 9.41 3.91 -6.77
C TRP A 76 10.88 4.24 -6.55
N ILE A 77 11.19 5.50 -6.81
CA ILE A 77 12.43 6.14 -6.42
C ILE A 77 12.10 7.09 -5.27
N ARG A 78 12.76 6.89 -4.13
CA ARG A 78 12.70 7.83 -3.01
C ARG A 78 13.52 9.07 -3.35
N LEU A 79 12.93 10.24 -3.15
CA LEU A 79 13.61 11.53 -3.28
C LEU A 79 14.30 11.88 -1.95
N SER A 80 15.46 12.55 -2.04
CA SER A 80 16.15 13.09 -0.88
C SER A 80 15.35 14.22 -0.23
N ASP A 81 15.44 14.31 1.09
CA ASP A 81 14.91 15.41 1.89
C ASP A 81 16.07 16.09 2.64
N GLU A 82 15.96 17.39 2.90
CA GLU A 82 16.98 18.11 3.69
C GLU A 82 16.93 17.67 5.16
N GLU A 83 15.72 17.49 5.69
CA GLU A 83 15.47 16.98 7.04
C GLU A 83 14.85 15.58 6.96
N ASP A 84 15.70 14.55 6.87
CA ASP A 84 15.23 13.17 6.74
C ASP A 84 14.84 12.56 8.10
N GLU A 85 13.54 12.48 8.37
CA GLU A 85 13.00 11.98 9.65
C GLU A 85 12.95 10.45 9.72
N ASN A 86 13.19 9.76 8.60
CA ASN A 86 13.18 8.30 8.50
C ASN A 86 14.14 7.82 7.40
N PRO A 87 15.46 7.99 7.59
CA PRO A 87 16.45 7.73 6.54
C PRO A 87 16.54 6.27 6.13
N LEU A 88 16.13 5.37 7.03
CA LEU A 88 16.17 3.93 6.79
C LEU A 88 14.88 3.39 6.17
N ILE A 89 13.89 4.21 5.81
CA ILE A 89 12.55 3.71 5.45
C ILE A 89 12.57 2.65 4.34
N THR A 90 13.34 2.86 3.28
CA THR A 90 13.50 1.90 2.17
C THR A 90 14.20 0.60 2.56
N SER A 91 14.93 0.58 3.68
CA SER A 91 15.54 -0.64 4.24
C SER A 91 14.54 -1.54 4.97
N TYR A 92 13.30 -1.09 5.16
CA TYR A 92 12.22 -1.86 5.78
C TYR A 92 11.09 -2.17 4.81
N ILE A 93 10.61 -1.16 4.07
CA ILE A 93 9.47 -1.32 3.16
C ILE A 93 9.89 -1.52 1.70
N GLY A 94 11.17 -1.37 1.37
CA GLY A 94 11.68 -1.57 0.02
C GLY A 94 11.42 -0.40 -0.95
N ASN A 95 11.52 -0.72 -2.25
CA ASN A 95 11.50 0.24 -3.36
C ASN A 95 10.33 -0.01 -4.32
N GLY A 96 9.31 -0.73 -3.87
CA GLY A 96 8.14 -1.02 -4.70
C GLY A 96 7.06 -1.75 -3.94
N ARG A 97 5.86 -1.70 -4.51
CA ARG A 97 4.67 -2.40 -4.04
C ARG A 97 4.08 -3.20 -5.20
N VAL A 98 3.58 -4.37 -4.86
CA VAL A 98 2.76 -5.18 -5.76
C VAL A 98 1.39 -5.35 -5.13
N THR A 99 0.33 -5.05 -5.89
CA THR A 99 -1.05 -5.32 -5.48
C THR A 99 -1.66 -6.32 -6.45
N ALA A 100 -2.08 -7.49 -5.95
CA ALA A 100 -2.76 -8.51 -6.74
C ALA A 100 -4.21 -8.60 -6.27
N ILE A 101 -5.17 -8.49 -7.20
CA ILE A 101 -6.61 -8.54 -6.93
C ILE A 101 -7.19 -9.69 -7.74
N TYR A 102 -7.90 -10.59 -7.08
CA TYR A 102 -8.53 -11.75 -7.70
C TYR A 102 -10.02 -11.80 -7.38
N LYS A 103 -10.85 -11.81 -8.42
CA LYS A 103 -12.30 -11.90 -8.30
C LYS A 103 -12.77 -13.34 -8.47
N LEU A 104 -13.49 -13.87 -7.48
CA LEU A 104 -14.06 -15.21 -7.52
C LEU A 104 -15.57 -15.16 -7.26
N LYS A 105 -16.35 -15.19 -8.34
CA LYS A 105 -17.81 -14.98 -8.32
C LYS A 105 -18.12 -13.62 -7.68
N LYS A 106 -18.79 -13.62 -6.52
CA LYS A 106 -19.09 -12.42 -5.74
C LYS A 106 -17.95 -12.01 -4.79
N ASN A 107 -16.95 -12.86 -4.57
CA ASN A 107 -15.89 -12.59 -3.60
C ASN A 107 -14.74 -11.86 -4.28
N THR A 108 -14.13 -10.91 -3.57
CA THR A 108 -12.86 -10.31 -4.00
C THR A 108 -11.79 -10.58 -2.96
N PHE A 109 -10.64 -11.05 -3.41
CA PHE A 109 -9.43 -11.17 -2.61
C PHE A 109 -8.42 -10.18 -3.16
N TYR A 110 -7.70 -9.47 -2.30
CA TYR A 110 -6.54 -8.74 -2.76
C TYR A 110 -5.41 -8.79 -1.74
N ALA A 111 -4.19 -8.82 -2.26
CA ALA A 111 -2.98 -8.81 -1.47
C ALA A 111 -2.10 -7.65 -1.88
N ILE A 112 -1.48 -7.00 -0.91
CA ILE A 112 -0.51 -5.92 -1.10
C ILE A 112 0.80 -6.39 -0.48
N GLY A 113 1.86 -6.42 -1.29
CA GLY A 113 3.18 -6.84 -0.85
C GLY A 113 4.22 -5.77 -1.10
N THR A 114 5.14 -5.60 -0.15
CA THR A 114 6.38 -4.86 -0.34
C THR A 114 7.57 -5.72 0.06
N ASN A 115 8.72 -5.49 -0.55
CA ASN A 115 9.95 -6.22 -0.21
C ASN A 115 11.19 -5.39 -0.54
N THR A 116 12.25 -5.53 0.27
CA THR A 116 13.54 -4.90 0.00
C THR A 116 14.33 -5.62 -1.10
N PHE A 117 13.98 -6.87 -1.42
CA PHE A 117 14.67 -7.76 -2.35
C PHE A 117 16.17 -7.92 -2.07
N THR A 118 16.57 -7.74 -0.80
CA THR A 118 17.96 -7.93 -0.37
C THR A 118 18.22 -9.39 0.00
N LEU A 119 19.44 -9.88 -0.26
CA LEU A 119 19.87 -11.24 0.10
C LEU A 119 20.07 -11.40 1.61
N LYS A 120 20.54 -10.34 2.27
CA LYS A 120 20.72 -10.26 3.73
C LYS A 120 19.76 -9.21 4.28
N ASP A 121 19.22 -9.47 5.47
CA ASP A 121 18.30 -8.57 6.17
C ASP A 121 17.08 -8.18 5.29
N ASN A 122 16.50 -9.18 4.61
CA ASN A 122 15.30 -9.01 3.79
C ASN A 122 14.12 -8.58 4.68
N ARG A 123 13.47 -7.48 4.31
CA ARG A 123 12.29 -6.94 5.00
C ARG A 123 11.20 -6.61 4.01
N GLY A 124 10.00 -6.40 4.53
CA GLY A 124 8.83 -6.05 3.75
C GLY A 124 7.57 -6.28 4.55
N SER A 125 6.45 -6.28 3.86
CA SER A 125 5.15 -6.59 4.44
C SER A 125 4.25 -7.30 3.45
N LEU A 126 3.26 -7.98 4.01
CA LEU A 126 2.16 -8.58 3.28
C LEU A 126 0.86 -8.21 3.98
N GLU A 127 -0.04 -7.60 3.22
CA GLU A 127 -1.43 -7.37 3.59
C GLU A 127 -2.31 -8.29 2.73
N PHE A 128 -3.23 -9.00 3.35
CA PHE A 128 -4.24 -9.80 2.68
C PHE A 128 -5.62 -9.32 3.09
N ASN A 129 -6.50 -9.20 2.09
CA ASN A 129 -7.85 -8.71 2.26
C ASN A 129 -8.85 -9.64 1.58
N TYR A 130 -9.97 -9.81 2.25
CA TYR A 130 -11.14 -10.51 1.73
C TYR A 130 -12.36 -9.58 1.80
N LEU A 131 -13.03 -9.42 0.67
CA LEU A 131 -14.27 -8.66 0.54
C LEU A 131 -15.43 -9.58 0.16
N TYR A 132 -16.52 -9.47 0.92
CA TYR A 132 -17.80 -10.11 0.64
C TYR A 132 -18.89 -9.05 0.43
N PRO A 133 -19.52 -8.96 -0.74
CA PRO A 133 -20.51 -7.93 -1.03
C PRO A 133 -21.81 -8.20 -0.27
N ILE A 134 -22.25 -7.18 0.46
CA ILE A 134 -23.58 -7.12 1.08
C ILE A 134 -24.58 -6.56 0.06
N ASN A 135 -24.19 -5.50 -0.65
CA ASN A 135 -24.94 -4.89 -1.75
C ASN A 135 -23.95 -4.29 -2.79
N LYS A 136 -24.44 -3.45 -3.71
CA LYS A 136 -23.61 -2.90 -4.81
C LYS A 136 -22.48 -1.98 -4.34
N ASP A 137 -22.64 -1.32 -3.19
CA ASP A 137 -21.76 -0.25 -2.70
C ASP A 137 -21.07 -0.63 -1.38
N LEU A 138 -21.43 -1.77 -0.76
CA LEU A 138 -20.99 -2.13 0.58
C LEU A 138 -20.55 -3.59 0.65
N ASN A 139 -19.35 -3.81 1.21
CA ASN A 139 -18.76 -5.11 1.47
C ASN A 139 -18.47 -5.30 2.96
N LEU A 140 -18.57 -6.53 3.45
CA LEU A 140 -17.83 -6.96 4.64
C LEU A 140 -16.36 -7.13 4.25
N GLN A 141 -15.45 -6.67 5.12
CA GLN A 141 -14.01 -6.78 4.92
C GLN A 141 -13.36 -7.51 6.09
N ALA A 142 -12.49 -8.47 5.77
CA ALA A 142 -11.49 -8.99 6.67
C ALA A 142 -10.11 -8.63 6.14
N GLN A 143 -9.26 -8.06 7.00
CA GLN A 143 -7.90 -7.66 6.67
C GLN A 143 -6.91 -8.33 7.63
N PHE A 144 -5.81 -8.82 7.09
CA PHE A 144 -4.69 -9.35 7.82
C PHE A 144 -3.42 -8.70 7.30
N PHE A 145 -2.62 -8.11 8.19
CA PHE A 145 -1.34 -7.51 7.85
C PHE A 145 -0.24 -8.19 8.66
N THR A 146 0.92 -8.41 8.04
CA THR A 146 2.14 -8.79 8.74
C THR A 146 3.37 -8.18 8.09
N GLY A 147 4.28 -7.63 8.89
CA GLY A 147 5.54 -7.07 8.42
C GLY A 147 5.80 -5.65 8.93
N TYR A 148 6.54 -4.88 8.14
CA TYR A 148 6.95 -3.52 8.47
C TYR A 148 6.13 -2.47 7.71
N GLY A 149 5.98 -1.27 8.29
CA GLY A 149 5.38 -0.13 7.61
C GLY A 149 3.89 -0.24 7.34
N GLU A 150 3.13 -0.80 8.29
CA GLU A 150 1.67 -0.64 8.30
C GLU A 150 1.27 0.83 8.43
N THR A 151 2.06 1.61 9.17
CA THR A 151 1.95 3.07 9.28
C THR A 151 3.34 3.70 9.22
N LEU A 152 3.42 5.01 8.95
CA LEU A 152 4.72 5.70 8.90
C LEU A 152 5.46 5.68 10.24
N VAL A 153 4.77 5.88 11.36
CA VAL A 153 5.44 5.83 12.68
C VAL A 153 6.00 4.42 12.98
N ASP A 154 5.38 3.37 12.44
CA ASP A 154 5.79 1.97 12.60
C ASP A 154 6.62 1.45 11.41
N TYR A 155 7.19 2.32 10.58
CA TYR A 155 7.92 1.90 9.36
C TYR A 155 9.05 0.90 9.64
N ASN A 156 9.65 0.98 10.83
CA ASN A 156 10.74 0.13 11.29
C ASN A 156 10.32 -0.86 12.39
N HIS A 157 9.02 -1.04 12.60
CA HIS A 157 8.46 -1.97 13.58
C HIS A 157 7.74 -3.13 12.88
N HIS A 158 8.10 -4.37 13.24
CA HIS A 158 7.40 -5.55 12.72
C HIS A 158 6.16 -5.83 13.56
N GLN A 159 4.99 -5.87 12.93
CA GLN A 159 3.75 -6.20 13.61
C GLN A 159 2.85 -7.08 12.75
N THR A 160 1.87 -7.70 13.43
CA THR A 160 0.82 -8.48 12.80
C THR A 160 -0.51 -7.98 13.32
N THR A 161 -1.40 -7.60 12.42
CA THR A 161 -2.73 -7.07 12.76
C THR A 161 -3.81 -7.82 12.02
N PHE A 162 -4.99 -7.87 12.64
CA PHE A 162 -6.19 -8.44 12.05
C PHE A 162 -7.36 -7.49 12.30
N GLY A 163 -8.15 -7.25 11.26
CA GLY A 163 -9.29 -6.34 11.30
C GLY A 163 -10.51 -6.95 10.63
N LEU A 164 -11.68 -6.67 11.20
CA LEU A 164 -12.98 -6.92 10.59
C LEU A 164 -13.72 -5.60 10.51
N GLY A 165 -14.33 -5.33 9.36
CA GLY A 165 -15.02 -4.07 9.13
C GLY A 165 -15.88 -4.10 7.88
N VAL A 166 -16.12 -2.92 7.34
CA VAL A 166 -16.88 -2.72 6.10
C VAL A 166 -16.05 -1.90 5.12
N SER A 167 -16.26 -2.14 3.83
CA SER A 167 -15.57 -1.44 2.75
C SER A 167 -16.55 -0.98 1.68
N PHE A 168 -16.31 0.20 1.13
CA PHE A 168 -17.03 0.74 -0.03
C PHE A 168 -16.25 0.54 -1.34
N ILE A 169 -15.08 -0.10 -1.28
CA ILE A 169 -14.24 -0.36 -2.45
C ILE A 169 -14.94 -1.36 -3.36
N ASN A 170 -15.01 -1.02 -4.65
CA ASN A 170 -15.42 -1.93 -5.70
C ASN A 170 -14.32 -1.92 -6.77
N TRP A 171 -13.63 -3.06 -6.90
CA TRP A 171 -12.59 -3.28 -7.91
C TRP A 171 -13.18 -3.65 -9.25
#